data_AF-A0A962JKX0-F1
#
_entry.id   AF-A0A962JKX0-F1
#
_cell.length_a   1.000
_cell.length_b   1.000
_cell.length_c   1.000
_cell.angle_alpha   90.00
_cell.angle_beta   90.00
_cell.angle_gamma   90.00
#
_symmetry.space_group_name_H-M   'P 1'
#
loop_
_entity.id
_entity.type
_entity.pdbx_description
1 polymer ?
#
loop_
_entity_poly.entity_id
_entity_poly.type
_entity_poly.pdbx_seq_one_letter_code
_entity_poly.pdbx_strand_id
1 'polypeptide(L)' 'QPASEANAANTVVTVFQKGYTLSGRLMRPAMVVVAQ' A
#
# COMPACT_ATOMS: atom_id res chain seq x y z
N GLN A 1 10.64 -10.87 8.79
CA GLN A 1 10.81 -9.90 7.69
C GLN A 1 11.85 -8.91 8.17
N PRO A 2 13.03 -8.78 7.55
CA PRO A 2 14.00 -7.83 8.05
C PRO A 2 13.41 -6.45 7.77
N ALA A 3 13.09 -5.72 8.84
CA ALA A 3 12.72 -4.32 8.78
C ALA A 3 13.95 -3.58 8.26
N SER A 4 14.01 -3.40 6.94
CA SER A 4 15.08 -2.67 6.30
C SER A 4 14.89 -1.20 6.65
N GLU A 5 15.86 -0.67 7.38
CA GLU A 5 16.08 0.75 7.72
C GLU A 5 16.05 1.72 6.50
N ALA A 6 15.84 1.19 5.29
CA ALA A 6 15.71 1.94 4.04
C ALA A 6 14.30 2.51 3.80
N ASN A 7 13.24 1.95 4.41
CA ASN A 7 11.87 2.45 4.22
C ASN A 7 11.36 3.12 5.51
N ALA A 8 10.85 4.35 5.39
CA ALA A 8 10.26 5.06 6.52
C ALA A 8 8.98 4.34 7.01
N ALA A 9 8.80 4.28 8.33
CA ALA A 9 7.61 3.69 8.95
C ALA A 9 6.31 4.28 8.38
N ASN A 10 5.27 3.46 8.28
CA ASN A 10 3.94 3.82 7.75
C ASN A 10 3.92 4.17 6.24
N THR A 11 4.94 3.80 5.48
CA THR A 11 4.94 3.96 4.01
C THR A 11 4.57 2.68 3.29
N VAL A 12 3.98 2.81 2.09
CA VAL A 12 3.60 1.67 1.25
C VAL A 12 4.84 1.13 0.53
N VAL A 13 5.19 -0.14 0.78
CA VAL A 13 6.37 -0.79 0.20
C VAL A 13 6.04 -1.50 -1.10
N THR A 14 4.92 -2.22 -1.14
CA THR A 14 4.51 -3.00 -2.31
C THR A 14 2.99 -3.11 -2.41
N VAL A 15 2.47 -3.04 -3.63
CA VAL A 15 1.05 -3.21 -3.95
C VAL A 15 0.85 -4.58 -4.58
N PHE A 16 0.11 -5.46 -3.91
CA PHE A 16 -0.23 -6.80 -4.43
C PHE A 16 -1.44 -6.76 -5.35
N GLN A 17 -2.39 -5.88 -5.04
CA GLN A 17 -3.61 -5.77 -5.79
C GLN A 17 -3.95 -4.29 -5.95
N LYS A 18 -4.00 -3.80 -7.19
CA LYS A 18 -4.29 -2.38 -7.48
C LYS A 18 -5.67 -1.99 -6.97
N GLY A 19 -5.81 -0.80 -6.41
CA GLY A 19 -7.11 -0.22 -6.05
C GLY A 19 -7.69 0.59 -7.22
N TYR A 20 -9.01 0.75 -7.25
CA TYR A 20 -9.71 1.53 -8.27
C TYR A 20 -10.74 2.45 -7.62
N THR A 21 -10.78 3.69 -8.12
CA THR A 21 -11.82 4.66 -7.82
C THR A 21 -12.45 5.10 -9.14
N LEU A 22 -13.77 5.34 -9.13
CA LEU A 22 -14.51 5.84 -10.27
C LEU A 22 -15.15 7.16 -9.87
N SER A 23 -14.70 8.26 -10.47
CA SER A 23 -15.22 9.60 -10.16
C SER A 23 -15.25 9.89 -8.65
N GLY A 24 -14.19 9.49 -7.93
CA GLY A 24 -14.09 9.64 -6.47
C GLY A 24 -14.82 8.57 -5.64
N ARG A 25 -15.61 7.70 -6.25
CA ARG A 25 -16.25 6.57 -5.57
C ARG A 25 -15.30 5.38 -5.50
N LEU A 26 -15.04 4.88 -4.28
CA LEU A 26 -14.21 3.70 -4.08
C LEU A 26 -14.94 2.46 -4.62
N MET A 27 -14.37 1.83 -5.65
CA MET A 27 -14.88 0.58 -6.21
C MET A 27 -14.21 -0.61 -5.54
N ARG A 28 -12.88 -0.55 -5.37
CA ARG A 28 -12.11 -1.55 -4.63
C ARG A 28 -10.82 -0.95 -4.06
N PRO A 29 -10.51 -1.15 -2.77
CA PRO A 29 -9.24 -0.70 -2.20
C PRO A 29 -8.05 -1.52 -2.70
N ALA A 30 -6.86 -0.91 -2.64
CA ALA A 30 -5.61 -1.60 -2.92
C ALA A 30 -5.21 -2.49 -1.74
N MET A 31 -4.69 -3.68 -2.01
CA MET A 31 -4.00 -4.48 -0.99
C MET A 31 -2.52 -4.17 -1.04
N VAL A 32 -1.98 -3.73 0.09
CA VAL A 32 -0.61 -3.24 0.22
C VAL A 32 0.07 -3.83 1.44
N VAL A 33 1.40 -3.93 1.37
CA VAL A 33 2.25 -4.16 2.54
C VAL A 33 2.87 -2.82 2.94
N VAL A 34 2.80 -2.51 4.23
CA VAL A 34 3.26 -1.27 4.83
C VAL A 34 4.57 -1.53 5.59
N ALA A 35 5.50 -0.58 5.53
CA ALA A 35 6.70 -0.59 6.36
C ALA A 35 6.32 -0.36 7.83
N GLN A 36 6.90 -1.16 8.73
CA GLN A 36 6.73 -0.98 10.18
C GLN A 36 7.49 0.24 10.68
#